data_AF-A0A0E1EG15-F1
#
_entry.id   AF-A0A0E1EG15-F1
#
_cell.length_a   1.000
_cell.length_b   1.000
_cell.length_c   1.000
_cell.angle_alpha   90.00
_cell.angle_beta   90.00
_cell.angle_gamma   90.00
#
_symmetry.space_group_name_H-M   'P 1'
#
loop_
_entity.id
_entity.type
_entity.pdbx_description
1 polymer ?
#
loop_
_entity_poly.entity_id
_entity_poly.type
_entity_poly.pdbx_seq_one_letter_code
_entity_poly.pdbx_strand_id
1 'polypeptide(L)'
;MIYSTLAKEQGVQGYLDGKGSLRDICKWYDISSRSVLQKWIKRYTSGEDLKATSRGYSRMKQGRQATFEERVEIVNYTIAHGKDYQAAIEKFGVSYQQIYSWVRKLEKNGSQGLVDRRVKGLESRPDLTEIEQL
;
A
#
# COMPACT_ATOMS: atom_id res chain seq x y z
N MET A 1 -3.07 3.31 -15.96
CA MET A 1 -3.50 2.03 -16.57
C MET A 1 -2.59 0.92 -16.02
N ILE A 2 -3.15 -0.20 -15.57
CA ILE A 2 -2.37 -1.36 -15.14
C ILE A 2 -2.22 -2.25 -16.37
N TYR A 3 -0.98 -2.56 -16.72
CA TYR A 3 -0.69 -3.47 -17.82
C TYR A 3 -0.32 -4.83 -17.24
N SER A 4 -1.00 -5.88 -17.71
CA SER A 4 -0.62 -7.26 -17.45
C SER A 4 0.77 -7.53 -18.03
N THR A 5 1.49 -8.50 -17.46
CA THR A 5 2.80 -8.93 -17.98
C THR A 5 2.69 -9.32 -19.46
N LEU A 6 1.64 -10.09 -19.80
CA LEU A 6 1.37 -10.53 -21.17
C LEU A 6 1.24 -9.36 -22.16
N ALA A 7 0.48 -8.31 -21.81
CA ALA A 7 0.32 -7.15 -22.69
C ALA A 7 1.64 -6.40 -22.92
N LYS A 8 2.54 -6.40 -21.92
CA LYS A 8 3.88 -5.80 -22.05
C LYS A 8 4.76 -6.61 -22.98
N GLU A 9 4.77 -7.93 -22.80
CA GLU A 9 5.55 -8.86 -23.63
C GLU A 9 5.11 -8.81 -25.09
N GLN A 10 3.81 -8.84 -25.35
CA GLN A 10 3.27 -8.74 -26.72
C GLN A 10 3.64 -7.41 -27.39
N GLY A 11 3.56 -6.29 -26.66
CA GLY A 11 3.97 -4.99 -27.18
C GLY A 11 5.45 -4.91 -27.52
N VAL A 12 6.32 -5.44 -26.65
CA VAL A 12 7.77 -5.46 -26.88
C VAL A 12 8.12 -6.41 -28.02
N GLN A 13 7.56 -7.61 -28.05
CA GLN A 13 7.80 -8.58 -29.12
C GLN A 13 7.31 -8.06 -30.47
N GLY A 14 6.15 -7.41 -30.52
CA GLY A 14 5.65 -6.79 -31.75
C GLY A 14 6.59 -5.72 -32.32
N TYR A 15 7.34 -5.04 -31.45
CA TYR A 15 8.39 -4.10 -31.87
C TYR A 15 9.65 -4.83 -32.37
N LEU A 16 10.11 -5.86 -31.65
CA LEU A 16 11.28 -6.64 -32.03
C LEU A 16 11.08 -7.41 -33.34
N ASP A 17 9.87 -7.91 -33.58
CA ASP A 17 9.46 -8.59 -34.81
C ASP A 17 9.27 -7.63 -36.01
N GLY A 18 9.39 -6.32 -35.80
CA GLY A 18 9.22 -5.31 -36.85
C GLY A 18 7.80 -5.21 -37.40
N LYS A 19 6.77 -5.63 -36.65
CA LYS A 19 5.38 -5.70 -37.13
C LYS A 19 4.79 -4.34 -37.52
N GLY A 20 5.35 -3.24 -37.03
CA GLY A 20 4.92 -1.89 -37.37
C GLY A 20 5.69 -0.82 -36.60
N SER A 21 5.29 0.45 -36.75
CA SER A 21 5.90 1.53 -35.98
C SER A 21 5.48 1.46 -34.50
N LEU A 22 6.21 2.14 -33.61
CA LEU A 22 5.84 2.26 -32.20
C LEU A 22 4.40 2.75 -32.01
N ARG A 23 3.88 3.58 -32.94
CA ARG A 23 2.51 4.09 -32.89
C ARG A 23 1.49 3.01 -33.23
N ASP A 24 1.78 2.19 -34.23
CA ASP A 24 0.89 1.10 -34.67
C ASP A 24 0.80 0.03 -33.59
N ILE A 25 1.93 -0.33 -32.99
CA ILE A 25 2.01 -1.29 -31.88
C ILE A 25 1.25 -0.77 -30.66
N CYS A 26 1.39 0.53 -30.33
CA CYS A 26 0.59 1.10 -29.24
C CYS A 26 -0.91 1.02 -29.52
N LYS A 27 -1.34 1.16 -30.77
CA LYS A 27 -2.74 1.05 -31.16
C LYS A 27 -3.25 -0.39 -31.10
N TRP A 28 -2.44 -1.37 -31.53
CA TRP A 28 -2.83 -2.78 -31.53
C TRP A 28 -2.95 -3.38 -30.13
N TYR A 29 -2.08 -2.97 -29.20
CA TYR A 29 -2.01 -3.52 -27.85
C TYR A 29 -2.57 -2.57 -26.77
N ASP A 30 -3.35 -1.56 -27.18
CA ASP A 30 -3.97 -0.55 -26.31
C ASP A 30 -2.98 0.08 -25.31
N ILE A 31 -1.76 0.36 -25.78
CA ILE A 31 -0.72 0.99 -24.97
C ILE A 31 -0.94 2.51 -25.03
N SER A 32 -1.10 3.11 -23.86
CA SER A 32 -1.46 4.52 -23.69
C SER A 32 -0.48 5.49 -24.36
N SER A 33 0.80 5.12 -24.50
CA SER A 33 1.77 5.98 -25.17
C SER A 33 2.99 5.23 -25.68
N ARG A 34 3.61 5.81 -26.73
CA ARG A 34 4.91 5.37 -27.26
C ARG A 34 6.00 5.36 -26.19
N SER A 35 5.98 6.34 -25.28
CA SER A 35 6.94 6.45 -24.19
C SER A 35 6.83 5.29 -23.18
N VAL A 36 5.62 4.75 -22.99
CA VAL A 36 5.41 3.55 -22.15
C VAL A 36 6.01 2.32 -22.82
N LEU A 37 5.76 2.11 -24.12
CA LEU A 37 6.33 1.00 -24.88
C LEU A 37 7.86 1.08 -24.94
N GLN A 38 8.44 2.26 -25.19
CA GLN A 38 9.90 2.47 -25.19
C GLN A 38 10.56 2.11 -23.86
N LYS A 39 9.91 2.44 -22.73
CA LYS A 39 10.40 2.05 -21.40
C LYS A 39 10.40 0.54 -21.22
N TRP A 40 9.41 -0.17 -21.75
CA TRP A 40 9.37 -1.63 -21.68
C TRP A 40 10.46 -2.25 -22.55
N ILE A 41 10.62 -1.78 -23.79
CA ILE A 41 11.69 -2.24 -24.69
C ILE A 41 13.05 -2.06 -24.00
N LYS A 42 13.33 -0.88 -23.44
CA LYS A 42 14.60 -0.61 -22.74
C LYS A 42 14.85 -1.56 -21.58
N ARG A 43 13.85 -1.84 -20.76
CA ARG A 43 13.97 -2.78 -19.62
C ARG A 43 14.23 -4.20 -20.11
N TYR A 44 13.47 -4.64 -21.11
CA TYR A 44 13.64 -5.95 -21.72
C TYR A 44 15.04 -6.14 -22.31
N THR A 45 15.56 -5.16 -23.06
CA THR A 45 16.91 -5.23 -23.63
C THR A 45 18.03 -5.12 -22.59
N SER A 46 17.72 -4.63 -21.38
CA SER A 46 18.68 -4.53 -20.28
C SER A 46 18.71 -5.78 -19.41
N GLY A 47 17.93 -6.83 -19.76
CA GLY A 47 17.81 -8.06 -19.00
C GLY A 47 16.92 -7.94 -17.76
N GLU A 48 16.09 -6.90 -17.65
CA GLU A 48 15.13 -6.73 -16.56
C GLU A 48 13.77 -7.36 -16.91
N ASP A 49 13.17 -8.11 -15.98
CA ASP A 49 11.83 -8.67 -16.13
C ASP A 49 10.74 -7.59 -16.24
N LEU A 50 9.83 -7.76 -17.19
CA LEU A 50 8.66 -6.89 -17.40
C LEU A 50 7.52 -7.23 -16.42
N LYS A 51 7.76 -7.15 -15.11
CA LYS A 51 6.73 -7.42 -14.10
C LYS A 51 5.49 -6.52 -14.27
N ALA A 52 4.31 -7.06 -13.99
CA ALA A 52 3.06 -6.30 -13.98
C ALA A 52 3.18 -5.03 -13.12
N THR A 53 2.57 -3.94 -13.56
CA THR A 53 2.66 -2.67 -12.81
C THR A 53 1.76 -2.76 -11.58
N SER A 54 2.30 -3.11 -10.42
CA SER A 54 1.59 -2.95 -9.14
C SER A 54 1.50 -1.46 -8.81
N ARG A 55 0.30 -0.96 -8.47
CA ARG A 55 0.16 0.39 -7.91
C ARG A 55 1.12 0.52 -6.74
N GLY A 56 2.03 1.48 -6.81
CA GLY A 56 3.14 1.68 -5.88
C GLY A 56 2.70 2.00 -4.45
N TYR A 57 2.21 1.00 -3.74
CA TYR A 57 2.30 0.91 -2.31
C TYR A 57 3.18 -0.31 -2.06
N SER A 58 4.43 -0.10 -1.68
CA SER A 58 5.18 -1.17 -1.03
C SER A 58 4.27 -1.67 0.07
N ARG A 59 3.92 -2.97 0.08
CA ARG A 59 3.23 -3.60 1.21
C ARG A 59 4.18 -3.46 2.40
N MET A 60 4.09 -2.34 3.11
CA MET A 60 4.79 -2.13 4.35
C MET A 60 4.35 -3.27 5.26
N LYS A 61 5.32 -4.01 5.82
CA LYS A 61 5.02 -5.01 6.84
C LYS A 61 4.19 -4.31 7.91
N GLN A 62 2.95 -4.76 8.11
CA GLN A 62 2.08 -4.20 9.15
C GLN A 62 2.81 -4.44 10.48
N GLY A 63 3.30 -3.37 11.11
CA GLY A 63 3.80 -3.45 12.47
C GLY A 63 2.72 -3.97 13.41
N ARG A 64 3.13 -4.47 14.58
CA ARG A 64 2.24 -4.94 15.66
C ARG A 64 1.05 -3.98 15.81
N GLN A 65 -0.15 -4.49 15.56
CA GLN A 65 -1.38 -3.71 15.72
C GLN A 65 -1.70 -3.68 17.21
N ALA A 66 -1.39 -2.58 17.90
CA ALA A 66 -1.90 -2.37 19.25
C ALA A 66 -3.43 -2.30 19.19
N THR A 67 -4.11 -3.12 19.99
CA THR A 67 -5.58 -3.14 20.10
C THR A 67 -6.08 -1.83 20.70
N PHE A 68 -7.38 -1.53 20.58
CA PHE A 68 -7.93 -0.29 21.15
C PHE A 68 -7.70 -0.21 22.66
N GLU A 69 -7.90 -1.32 23.37
CA GLU A 69 -7.67 -1.41 24.82
C GLU A 69 -6.21 -1.17 25.17
N GLU A 70 -5.28 -1.79 24.44
CA GLU A 70 -3.83 -1.59 24.62
C GLU A 70 -3.44 -0.13 24.35
N ARG A 71 -4.05 0.54 23.35
CA ARG A 71 -3.84 1.98 23.09
C ARG A 71 -4.33 2.85 24.24
N VAL A 72 -5.50 2.55 24.81
CA VAL A 72 -6.05 3.30 25.95
C VAL A 72 -5.17 3.11 27.18
N GLU A 73 -4.72 1.89 27.44
CA GLU A 73 -3.81 1.57 28.54
C GLU A 73 -2.49 2.32 28.40
N ILE A 74 -1.86 2.28 27.22
CA ILE A 74 -0.58 2.97 26.95
C ILE A 74 -0.71 4.48 27.16
N VAL A 75 -1.79 5.09 26.65
CA VAL A 75 -2.00 6.54 26.78
C VAL A 75 -2.24 6.93 28.24
N ASN A 76 -3.08 6.18 28.95
CA ASN A 76 -3.34 6.42 30.38
C ASN A 76 -2.07 6.26 31.21
N TYR A 77 -1.28 5.20 30.94
CA TYR A 77 0.01 4.98 31.58
C TYR A 77 0.97 6.14 31.32
N THR A 78 1.07 6.61 30.07
CA THR A 78 1.94 7.73 29.68
C THR A 78 1.54 9.03 30.36
N ILE A 79 0.24 9.33 30.44
CA ILE A 79 -0.27 10.54 31.11
C ILE A 79 -0.05 10.46 32.63
N ALA A 80 -0.30 9.31 33.24
CA ALA A 80 -0.08 9.08 34.67
C ALA A 80 1.40 9.22 35.08
N HIS A 81 2.32 8.87 34.18
CA HIS A 81 3.77 9.02 34.39
C HIS A 81 4.30 10.40 33.93
N GLY A 82 3.43 11.41 33.79
CA GLY A 82 3.87 12.78 33.46
C GLY A 82 4.33 12.96 32.02
N LYS A 83 3.76 12.21 31.08
CA LYS A 83 4.17 12.15 29.66
C LYS A 83 5.56 11.55 29.45
N ASP A 84 5.93 10.59 30.28
CA ASP A 84 7.13 9.79 30.06
C ASP A 84 6.90 8.76 28.94
N TYR A 85 7.16 9.21 27.71
CA TYR A 85 7.05 8.38 26.51
C TYR A 85 8.10 7.27 26.49
N GLN A 86 9.25 7.47 27.13
CA GLN A 86 10.36 6.50 27.12
C GLN A 86 9.97 5.26 27.93
N ALA A 87 9.43 5.45 29.12
CA ALA A 87 8.91 4.37 29.96
C ALA A 87 7.79 3.58 29.25
N ALA A 88 6.94 4.27 28.48
CA ALA A 88 5.87 3.62 27.72
C ALA A 88 6.41 2.82 26.51
N ILE A 89 7.47 3.30 25.85
CA ILE A 89 8.15 2.56 24.77
C ILE A 89 8.77 1.27 25.32
N GLU A 90 9.47 1.34 26.44
CA GLU A 90 10.12 0.18 27.07
C GLU A 90 9.10 -0.85 27.56
N LYS A 91 8.01 -0.39 28.19
CA LYS A 91 7.00 -1.27 28.77
C LYS A 91 6.14 -1.99 27.73
N PHE A 92 5.76 -1.29 26.65
CA PHE A 92 4.79 -1.82 25.68
C PHE A 92 5.42 -2.18 24.33
N GLY A 93 6.66 -1.77 24.07
CA GLY A 93 7.35 -2.03 22.80
C GLY A 93 6.74 -1.27 21.61
N VAL A 94 6.11 -0.13 21.88
CA VAL A 94 5.40 0.68 20.87
C VAL A 94 6.27 1.88 20.47
N SER A 95 6.21 2.28 19.20
CA SER A 95 6.99 3.41 18.71
C SER A 95 6.55 4.74 19.36
N TYR A 96 7.52 5.59 19.70
CA TYR A 96 7.28 6.97 20.16
C TYR A 96 6.22 7.70 19.33
N GLN A 97 6.30 7.60 18.00
CA GLN A 97 5.38 8.30 17.10
C GLN A 97 3.93 7.82 17.26
N GLN A 98 3.73 6.53 17.55
CA GLN A 98 2.40 5.99 17.79
C GLN A 98 1.83 6.53 19.10
N ILE A 99 2.60 6.47 20.20
CA ILE A 99 2.19 6.96 21.53
C ILE A 99 1.87 8.45 21.49
N TYR A 100 2.77 9.25 20.90
CA TYR A 100 2.56 10.69 20.73
C TYR A 100 1.27 10.99 19.94
N SER A 101 1.04 10.27 18.84
CA SER A 101 -0.18 10.44 18.03
C SER A 101 -1.46 10.08 18.80
N TRP A 102 -1.40 9.08 19.69
CA TRP A 102 -2.52 8.64 20.50
C TRP A 102 -2.83 9.62 21.63
N VAL A 103 -1.80 10.06 22.38
CA VAL A 103 -1.95 11.10 23.42
C VAL A 103 -2.56 12.37 22.84
N ARG A 104 -2.05 12.84 21.69
CA ARG A 104 -2.57 14.03 21.01
C ARG A 104 -4.03 13.86 20.55
N LYS A 105 -4.41 12.66 20.09
CA LYS A 105 -5.80 12.36 19.70
C LYS A 105 -6.74 12.31 20.91
N LEU A 106 -6.25 11.79 22.04
CA LEU A 106 -6.99 11.78 23.30
C LEU A 106 -7.21 13.22 23.81
N GLU A 107 -6.17 14.05 23.83
CA GLU A 107 -6.28 15.46 24.26
C GLU A 107 -7.24 16.26 23.37
N LYS A 108 -7.26 15.99 22.06
CA LYS A 108 -8.10 16.74 21.11
C LYS A 108 -9.56 16.28 21.06
N ASN A 109 -9.81 14.97 21.15
CA ASN A 109 -11.13 14.37 20.85
C ASN A 109 -11.63 13.41 21.95
N GLY A 110 -10.96 13.35 23.11
CA GLY A 110 -11.25 12.35 24.14
C GLY A 110 -10.98 10.91 23.69
N SER A 111 -11.50 9.94 24.43
CA SER A 111 -11.35 8.49 24.17
C SER A 111 -11.89 8.07 22.80
N GLN A 112 -12.86 8.80 22.24
CA GLN A 112 -13.37 8.57 20.88
C GLN A 112 -12.33 8.84 19.78
N GLY A 113 -11.29 9.64 20.06
CA GLY A 113 -10.17 9.90 19.13
C GLY A 113 -9.23 8.71 18.93
N LEU A 114 -9.23 7.75 19.86
CA LEU A 114 -8.40 6.54 19.82
C LEU A 114 -9.04 5.40 19.03
N VAL A 115 -10.35 5.50 18.73
CA VAL A 115 -11.09 4.49 17.96
C VAL A 115 -10.51 4.39 16.56
N ASP A 116 -10.15 3.17 16.16
CA ASP A 116 -9.56 2.90 14.86
C ASP A 116 -10.60 3.06 13.75
N ARG A 117 -10.67 4.26 13.15
CA ARG A 117 -11.55 4.52 11.99
C ARG A 117 -11.07 3.87 10.69
N ARG A 118 -9.96 3.12 10.68
CA ARG A 118 -9.51 2.42 9.48
C ARG A 118 -10.41 1.26 9.10
N VAL A 119 -11.16 0.69 10.05
CA VAL A 119 -12.15 -0.37 9.75
C VAL A 119 -13.33 0.17 8.94
N LYS A 120 -13.71 1.44 9.12
CA LYS A 120 -14.86 2.02 8.41
C LYS A 120 -14.63 2.24 6.91
N GLY A 121 -13.38 2.17 6.45
CA GLY A 121 -13.03 2.20 5.02
C GLY A 121 -13.11 0.84 4.32
N LEU A 122 -13.23 -0.26 5.07
CA LEU A 122 -13.38 -1.61 4.51
C LEU A 122 -14.87 -2.00 4.36
N GLU A 123 -15.72 -1.54 5.28
CA GLU A 123 -17.17 -1.78 5.31
C GLU A 123 -17.98 -1.03 4.21
N SER A 124 -17.33 -0.32 3.29
CA SER A 124 -17.98 0.37 2.16
C SER A 124 -17.80 -0.37 0.82
N ARG A 125 -17.56 -1.68 0.87
CA ARG A 125 -17.60 -2.58 -0.29
C ARG A 125 -18.43 -3.83 0.06
N PRO A 126 -19.73 -3.88 -0.27
CA PRO A 126 -20.45 -5.14 -0.29
C PRO A 126 -20.00 -5.89 -1.55
N ASP A 127 -18.88 -6.59 -1.45
CA ASP A 127 -18.53 -7.64 -2.41
C ASP A 127 -17.43 -8.52 -1.79
N LEU A 128 -17.86 -9.38 -0.87
CA LEU A 128 -17.13 -10.59 -0.54
C LEU A 128 -17.98 -11.75 -1.02
N THR A 129 -17.65 -12.15 -2.24
CA THR A 129 -18.02 -13.41 -2.86
C THR A 129 -17.85 -14.55 -1.88
N GLU A 130 -18.97 -15.15 -1.55
CA GLU A 130 -19.15 -16.38 -0.80
C GLU A 130 -18.72 -17.56 -1.69
N ILE A 131 -17.42 -17.86 -1.79
CA ILE A 131 -16.97 -19.14 -2.37
C ILE A 131 -15.68 -19.58 -1.69
N GLU A 132 -15.81 -20.46 -0.69
CA GLU A 132 -15.00 -21.69 -0.55
C GLU A 132 -15.39 -22.41 0.74
N GLN A 133 -16.43 -23.25 0.68
CA GLN A 133 -16.48 -24.50 1.43
C GLN A 133 -17.17 -25.57 0.56
N LEU A 134 -16.33 -26.42 -0.05
CA LEU A 134 -16.56 -27.78 -0.59
C LEU A 134 -17.49 -27.96 -1.80
#